data_AF-A0A6A7G0E9-F1
#
_entry.id   AF-A0A6A7G0E9-F1
#
_cell.length_a   1.000
_cell.length_b   1.000
_cell.length_c   1.000
_cell.angle_alpha   90.00
_cell.angle_beta   90.00
_cell.angle_gamma   90.00
#
_symmetry.space_group_name_H-M   'P 1'
#
loop_
_entity.id
_entity.type
_entity.pdbx_description
1 polymer ?
#
loop_
_entity_poly.entity_id
_entity_poly.type
_entity_poly.pdbx_seq_one_letter_code
_entity_poly.pdbx_strand_id
1 'polypeptide(L)'
;TGNAYQNDWSAEKLLQNSRRFNVDLAPKILYARGAMVELLISSNVARYVEFKNINKILCWSGDATTGRLVSVPCSRSQVFSSKAVSLLDKRLLMKFLQFAADYTQHEQQWLDKKEAPLREYLQQQRMSEQLQEYIMSGMALAGQCVTVEDGLKAIKLFLTSLGRFGSSPFLATLYGSAELPQAFCRLCAVFAGTYILGRDISSVIVGTKEAAVETSKETNGEGEAISETNISSTQGSLNVGASSEQTTLVSLESNSKETSEDKNNVEDSVVNNKTAVLGIISQGQRLKCEHLVLDDRYGGAFDSSSAAHAATAQLSVSRAVLILNSDLLKELPVEGTAADVTSTKTGSNGVSLAQVTGSKGQPITLLQFAADTSVCPDNTWLLHLTCVGSNAETDLFPVVQQLLQQHSSSSVQQSSSQQSPVLYSLYYNQSVQRSHHSPFSNLHLCTGPDHQNLDYDYAIDQAKRIFSSMYPDDEFMPRAPDPDEIIFDDPPSQQEETDGVSQQQEMEGGQEQQVDEQMEDHQKQEHIKDEQKQMEA
;
A
#
# COMPACT_ATOMS: atom_id res chain seq x y z
N THR A 1 -24.57 -24.31 27.37
CA THR A 1 -25.38 -23.90 26.21
C THR A 1 -24.48 -23.10 25.27
N GLY A 2 -23.66 -23.69 24.40
CA GLY A 2 -23.94 -24.83 23.54
C GLY A 2 -24.36 -24.41 22.12
N ASN A 3 -23.91 -23.25 21.60
CA ASN A 3 -24.01 -22.95 20.17
C ASN A 3 -22.62 -23.09 19.55
N ALA A 4 -22.36 -24.26 18.94
CA ALA A 4 -21.38 -24.34 17.89
C ALA A 4 -21.84 -23.40 16.78
N TYR A 5 -21.02 -22.41 16.41
CA TYR A 5 -21.27 -21.58 15.24
C TYR A 5 -21.07 -22.43 13.98
N GLN A 6 -22.02 -23.32 13.68
CA GLN A 6 -22.26 -23.78 12.31
C GLN A 6 -22.92 -22.61 11.57
N ASN A 7 -22.12 -21.58 11.27
CA ASN A 7 -22.51 -20.62 10.25
C ASN A 7 -22.37 -21.35 8.92
N ASP A 8 -23.44 -22.03 8.51
CA ASP A 8 -23.59 -22.56 7.16
C ASP A 8 -23.58 -21.37 6.20
N TRP A 9 -22.39 -20.96 5.78
CA TRP A 9 -22.21 -19.92 4.79
C TRP A 9 -22.72 -20.43 3.45
N SER A 10 -23.56 -19.62 2.81
CA SER A 10 -24.05 -19.84 1.46
C SER A 10 -23.70 -18.63 0.59
N ALA A 11 -23.72 -18.80 -0.73
CA ALA A 11 -23.53 -17.69 -1.67
C ALA A 11 -24.53 -16.55 -1.40
N GLU A 12 -25.78 -16.87 -1.06
CA GLU A 12 -26.80 -15.89 -0.71
C GLU A 12 -26.43 -15.09 0.55
N LYS A 13 -25.96 -15.76 1.61
CA LYS A 13 -25.51 -15.08 2.84
C LYS A 13 -24.29 -14.19 2.60
N LEU A 14 -23.36 -14.61 1.75
CA LEU A 14 -22.22 -13.77 1.35
C LEU A 14 -22.71 -12.50 0.64
N LEU A 15 -23.64 -12.62 -0.31
CA LEU A 15 -24.21 -11.49 -1.03
C LEU A 15 -25.00 -10.55 -0.11
N GLN A 16 -25.78 -11.09 0.83
CA GLN A 16 -26.47 -10.30 1.85
C GLN A 16 -25.52 -9.48 2.73
N ASN A 17 -24.29 -9.98 2.94
CA ASN A 17 -23.24 -9.31 3.70
C ASN A 17 -22.22 -8.56 2.82
N SER A 18 -22.48 -8.39 1.52
CA SER A 18 -21.54 -7.80 0.55
C SER A 18 -20.95 -6.46 0.99
N ARG A 19 -21.75 -5.59 1.61
CA ARG A 19 -21.30 -4.27 2.12
C ARG A 19 -20.34 -4.33 3.31
N ARG A 20 -20.17 -5.50 3.94
CA ARG A 20 -19.18 -5.71 5.01
C ARG A 20 -17.81 -6.15 4.47
N PHE A 21 -17.70 -6.36 3.16
CA PHE A 21 -16.45 -6.71 2.52
C PHE A 21 -15.80 -5.48 1.88
N ASN A 22 -14.52 -5.26 2.20
CA ASN A 22 -13.65 -4.33 1.49
C ASN A 22 -12.50 -5.15 0.90
N VAL A 23 -12.61 -5.50 -0.39
CA VAL A 23 -11.69 -6.42 -1.06
C VAL A 23 -10.66 -5.64 -1.87
N ASP A 24 -9.42 -5.62 -1.38
CA ASP A 24 -8.32 -4.94 -2.07
C ASP A 24 -7.92 -5.67 -3.35
N LEU A 25 -7.88 -4.91 -4.46
CA LEU A 25 -7.27 -5.37 -5.71
C LEU A 25 -5.73 -5.31 -5.67
N ALA A 26 -5.16 -4.59 -4.71
CA ALA A 26 -3.72 -4.41 -4.51
C ALA A 26 -3.38 -4.29 -3.02
N PRO A 27 -3.52 -5.38 -2.24
CA PRO A 27 -3.31 -5.35 -0.81
C PRO A 27 -1.85 -5.05 -0.50
N LYS A 28 -1.63 -4.04 0.34
CA LYS A 28 -0.33 -3.57 0.78
C LYS A 28 -0.40 -3.25 2.27
N ILE A 29 0.77 -3.21 2.89
CA ILE A 29 0.96 -2.91 4.30
C ILE A 29 2.00 -1.81 4.41
N LEU A 30 2.12 -1.16 5.56
CA LEU A 30 3.04 -0.06 5.76
C LEU A 30 4.08 -0.44 6.81
N TYR A 31 5.36 -0.17 6.55
CA TYR A 31 6.34 -0.14 7.62
C TYR A 31 6.03 1.01 8.57
N ALA A 32 6.12 0.76 9.88
CA ALA A 32 5.90 1.78 10.89
C ALA A 32 6.85 2.98 10.71
N ARG A 33 8.07 2.77 10.18
CA ARG A 33 9.02 3.83 9.77
C ARG A 33 9.20 3.93 8.24
N GLY A 34 8.22 3.47 7.47
CA GLY A 34 8.21 3.60 6.01
C GLY A 34 7.92 5.03 5.56
N ALA A 35 8.26 5.35 4.32
CA ALA A 35 8.09 6.71 3.78
C ALA A 35 6.63 7.16 3.79
N MET A 36 5.68 6.23 3.59
CA MET A 36 4.24 6.53 3.61
C MET A 36 3.77 6.98 4.99
N VAL A 37 4.19 6.28 6.05
CA VAL A 37 3.78 6.64 7.41
C VAL A 37 4.35 8.00 7.81
N GLU A 38 5.62 8.27 7.50
CA GLU A 38 6.21 9.59 7.77
C GLU A 38 5.48 10.69 7.00
N LEU A 39 5.13 10.44 5.73
CA LEU A 39 4.42 11.38 4.90
C LEU A 39 3.00 11.67 5.42
N LEU A 40 2.26 10.64 5.83
CA LEU A 40 0.93 10.79 6.43
C LEU A 40 0.96 11.62 7.71
N ILE A 41 2.00 11.45 8.53
CA ILE A 41 2.20 12.22 9.76
C ILE A 41 2.57 13.67 9.42
N SER A 42 3.58 13.87 8.58
CA SER A 42 4.10 15.21 8.26
C SER A 42 3.09 16.07 7.52
N SER A 43 2.28 15.48 6.64
CA SER A 43 1.21 16.16 5.88
C SER A 43 -0.13 16.23 6.64
N ASN A 44 -0.20 15.67 7.85
CA ASN A 44 -1.42 15.64 8.68
C ASN A 44 -2.58 14.83 8.06
N VAL A 45 -2.33 14.04 7.00
CA VAL A 45 -3.31 13.17 6.33
C VAL A 45 -3.68 11.96 7.19
N ALA A 46 -2.81 11.57 8.13
CA ALA A 46 -3.06 10.47 9.06
C ALA A 46 -4.40 10.58 9.81
N ARG A 47 -4.95 11.79 9.98
CA ARG A 47 -6.28 12.01 10.61
C ARG A 47 -7.46 11.39 9.85
N TYR A 48 -7.28 11.01 8.59
CA TYR A 48 -8.34 10.45 7.74
C TYR A 48 -8.30 8.91 7.66
N VAL A 49 -7.27 8.27 8.20
CA VAL A 49 -7.06 6.83 8.04
C VAL A 49 -6.69 6.22 9.38
N GLU A 50 -7.33 5.12 9.73
CA GLU A 50 -7.00 4.35 10.92
C GLU A 50 -6.22 3.09 10.57
N PHE A 51 -5.36 2.67 11.50
CA PHE A 51 -4.43 1.56 11.29
C PHE A 51 -4.56 0.51 12.39
N LYS A 52 -4.23 -0.73 12.03
CA LYS A 52 -4.07 -1.85 12.94
C LYS A 52 -2.68 -2.45 12.79
N ASN A 53 -2.06 -2.85 13.90
CA ASN A 53 -0.79 -3.59 13.86
C ASN A 53 -0.99 -4.96 13.21
N ILE A 54 0.01 -5.42 12.45
CA ILE A 54 0.06 -6.83 12.02
C ILE A 54 0.41 -7.68 13.24
N ASN A 55 -0.44 -8.65 13.58
CA ASN A 55 -0.31 -9.42 14.81
C ASN A 55 0.69 -10.57 14.69
N LYS A 56 0.76 -11.19 13.51
CA LYS A 56 1.59 -12.36 13.26
C LYS A 56 2.40 -12.17 11.99
N ILE A 57 3.69 -12.48 12.10
CA ILE A 57 4.60 -12.60 10.96
C ILE A 57 5.03 -14.06 10.94
N LEU A 58 4.76 -14.75 9.85
CA LEU A 58 4.91 -16.18 9.72
C LEU A 58 5.86 -16.51 8.58
N CYS A 59 6.60 -17.59 8.72
CA CYS A 59 7.35 -18.19 7.61
C CYS A 59 7.05 -19.67 7.53
N TRP A 60 7.35 -20.27 6.38
CA TRP A 60 7.32 -21.73 6.24
C TRP A 60 8.54 -22.35 6.94
N SER A 61 8.32 -23.41 7.71
CA SER A 61 9.36 -24.20 8.36
C SER A 61 9.21 -25.65 7.94
N GLY A 62 10.28 -26.27 7.44
CA GLY A 62 10.28 -27.64 6.93
C GLY A 62 10.09 -27.73 5.42
N ASP A 63 10.00 -28.95 4.91
CA ASP A 63 9.85 -29.22 3.48
C ASP A 63 8.38 -29.10 3.01
N ALA A 64 8.12 -29.40 1.73
CA ALA A 64 6.78 -29.28 1.15
C ALA A 64 5.75 -30.26 1.76
N THR A 65 6.20 -31.36 2.38
CA THR A 65 5.33 -32.46 2.85
C THR A 65 5.14 -32.47 4.37
N THR A 66 6.13 -31.99 5.13
CA THR A 66 6.13 -31.95 6.60
C THR A 66 6.14 -30.53 7.16
N GLY A 67 6.25 -29.54 6.27
CA GLY A 67 6.39 -28.16 6.69
C GLY A 67 5.11 -27.57 7.28
N ARG A 68 5.29 -26.49 8.02
CA ARG A 68 4.21 -25.74 8.64
C ARG A 68 4.55 -24.26 8.75
N LEU A 69 3.52 -23.44 8.89
CA LEU A 69 3.68 -22.05 9.30
C LEU A 69 4.15 -21.96 10.76
N VAL A 70 5.19 -21.16 10.99
CA VAL A 70 5.74 -20.85 12.32
C VAL A 70 5.87 -19.35 12.50
N SER A 71 5.70 -18.88 13.74
CA SER A 71 5.90 -17.45 14.02
C SER A 71 7.35 -17.04 13.96
N VAL A 72 7.62 -15.97 13.23
CA VAL A 72 8.91 -15.28 13.22
C VAL A 72 9.05 -14.53 14.55
N PRO A 73 10.12 -14.76 15.32
CA PRO A 73 10.32 -14.04 16.56
C PRO A 73 10.79 -12.61 16.27
N CYS A 74 9.97 -11.62 16.65
CA CYS A 74 10.20 -10.20 16.37
C CYS A 74 10.76 -9.43 17.57
N SER A 75 10.89 -10.06 18.74
CA SER A 75 11.48 -9.45 19.94
C SER A 75 12.52 -10.35 20.58
N ARG A 76 13.42 -9.75 21.39
CA ARG A 76 14.37 -10.52 22.20
C ARG A 76 13.64 -11.56 23.06
N SER A 77 12.55 -11.18 23.73
CA SER A 77 11.76 -12.10 24.56
C SER A 77 11.16 -13.26 23.76
N GLN A 78 10.65 -13.01 22.55
CA GLN A 78 10.13 -14.05 21.66
C GLN A 78 11.25 -14.98 21.15
N VAL A 79 12.41 -14.44 20.77
CA VAL A 79 13.58 -15.25 20.39
C VAL A 79 13.97 -16.18 21.54
N PHE A 80 14.06 -15.67 22.78
CA PHE A 80 14.41 -16.49 23.94
C PHE A 80 13.33 -17.53 24.31
N SER A 81 12.05 -17.19 24.14
CA SER A 81 10.93 -18.08 24.46
C SER A 81 10.68 -19.17 23.42
N SER A 82 11.13 -18.97 22.18
CA SER A 82 10.88 -19.90 21.07
C SER A 82 11.49 -21.28 21.34
N LYS A 83 10.66 -22.33 21.29
CA LYS A 83 11.10 -23.73 21.36
C LYS A 83 11.55 -24.28 20.00
N ALA A 84 11.26 -23.57 18.91
CA ALA A 84 11.60 -23.95 17.54
C ALA A 84 13.07 -23.67 17.18
N VAL A 85 13.83 -23.02 18.07
CA VAL A 85 15.19 -22.53 17.80
C VAL A 85 16.15 -23.01 18.89
N SER A 86 17.29 -23.58 18.52
CA SER A 86 18.31 -24.02 19.48
C SER A 86 18.93 -22.83 20.22
N LEU A 87 19.53 -23.06 21.41
CA LEU A 87 20.22 -21.99 22.14
C LEU A 87 21.38 -21.38 21.35
N LEU A 88 22.07 -22.18 20.53
CA LEU A 88 23.13 -21.70 19.65
C LEU A 88 22.57 -20.80 18.55
N ASP A 89 21.50 -21.24 17.90
CA ASP A 89 20.82 -20.48 16.84
C ASP A 89 20.28 -19.15 17.36
N LYS A 90 19.72 -19.11 18.58
CA LYS A 90 19.26 -17.85 19.22
C LYS A 90 20.41 -16.85 19.38
N ARG A 91 21.59 -17.31 19.79
CA ARG A 91 22.78 -16.45 19.94
C ARG A 91 23.27 -15.93 18.59
N LEU A 92 23.30 -16.79 17.57
CA LEU A 92 23.69 -16.41 16.21
C LEU A 92 22.73 -15.40 15.61
N LEU A 93 21.42 -15.63 15.74
CA LEU A 93 20.37 -14.72 15.30
C LEU A 93 20.54 -13.35 15.98
N MET A 94 20.60 -13.30 17.31
CA MET A 94 20.76 -12.04 18.04
C MET A 94 22.03 -11.27 17.65
N LYS A 95 23.15 -11.97 17.45
CA LYS A 95 24.40 -11.36 16.99
C LYS A 95 24.23 -10.74 15.59
N PHE A 96 23.58 -11.46 14.69
CA PHE A 96 23.33 -10.96 13.34
C PHE A 96 22.34 -9.79 13.32
N LEU A 97 21.25 -9.83 14.09
CA LEU A 97 20.31 -8.71 14.15
C LEU A 97 20.95 -7.45 14.70
N GLN A 98 21.84 -7.57 15.69
CA GLN A 98 22.60 -6.43 16.19
C GLN A 98 23.55 -5.87 15.11
N PHE A 99 24.22 -6.74 14.35
CA PHE A 99 25.01 -6.33 13.20
C PHE A 99 24.15 -5.64 12.13
N ALA A 100 22.99 -6.21 11.78
CA ALA A 100 22.11 -5.70 10.74
C ALA A 100 21.48 -4.34 11.10
N ALA A 101 21.21 -4.07 12.38
CA ALA A 101 20.75 -2.77 12.84
C ALA A 101 21.77 -1.64 12.54
N ASP A 102 23.06 -1.96 12.68
CA ASP A 102 24.17 -1.00 12.58
C ASP A 102 25.13 -1.33 11.42
N TYR A 103 24.66 -2.03 10.37
CA TYR A 103 25.52 -2.60 9.32
C TYR A 103 26.34 -1.55 8.56
N THR A 104 25.84 -0.32 8.49
CA THR A 104 26.53 0.83 7.89
C THR A 104 27.81 1.22 8.63
N GLN A 105 27.96 0.83 9.91
CA GLN A 105 29.19 1.04 10.69
C GLN A 105 30.19 -0.12 10.53
N HIS A 106 29.85 -1.15 9.75
CA HIS A 106 30.59 -2.39 9.62
C HIS A 106 30.85 -2.77 8.15
N GLU A 107 31.09 -1.77 7.29
CA GLU A 107 31.27 -1.95 5.84
C GLU A 107 32.30 -3.02 5.48
N GLN A 108 33.37 -3.15 6.27
CA GLN A 108 34.42 -4.16 6.06
C GLN A 108 33.90 -5.62 6.08
N GLN A 109 32.71 -5.88 6.64
CA GLN A 109 32.16 -7.23 6.79
C GLN A 109 31.20 -7.67 5.67
N TRP A 110 30.71 -6.73 4.86
CA TRP A 110 29.65 -7.01 3.88
C TRP A 110 29.83 -6.28 2.54
N LEU A 111 30.57 -5.17 2.49
CA LEU A 111 30.67 -4.33 1.29
C LEU A 111 31.34 -5.05 0.12
N ASP A 112 32.30 -5.94 0.39
CA ASP A 112 32.93 -6.83 -0.60
C ASP A 112 31.94 -7.82 -1.24
N LYS A 113 30.82 -8.08 -0.57
CA LYS A 113 29.78 -9.04 -0.95
C LYS A 113 28.44 -8.38 -1.22
N LYS A 114 28.39 -7.06 -1.39
CA LYS A 114 27.13 -6.29 -1.47
C LYS A 114 26.17 -6.81 -2.54
N GLU A 115 26.69 -7.25 -3.68
CA GLU A 115 25.91 -7.77 -4.83
C GLU A 115 25.64 -9.28 -4.74
N ALA A 116 26.24 -9.99 -3.79
CA ALA A 116 26.03 -11.43 -3.63
C ALA A 116 24.61 -11.70 -3.11
N PRO A 117 24.04 -12.89 -3.35
CA PRO A 117 22.76 -13.27 -2.77
C PRO A 117 22.82 -13.29 -1.23
N LEU A 118 21.84 -12.67 -0.58
CA LEU A 118 21.77 -12.63 0.90
C LEU A 118 21.80 -14.02 1.51
N ARG A 119 21.12 -15.00 0.89
CA ARG A 119 21.10 -16.39 1.37
C ARG A 119 22.52 -16.98 1.46
N GLU A 120 23.35 -16.75 0.46
CA GLU A 120 24.74 -17.22 0.47
C GLU A 120 25.55 -16.56 1.59
N TYR A 121 25.31 -15.26 1.82
CA TYR A 121 25.93 -14.56 2.95
C TYR A 121 25.52 -15.15 4.29
N LEU A 122 24.23 -15.44 4.50
CA LEU A 122 23.73 -16.05 5.75
C LEU A 122 24.29 -17.47 5.96
N GLN A 123 24.46 -18.25 4.89
CA GLN A 123 25.11 -19.57 4.94
C GLN A 123 26.58 -19.46 5.39
N GLN A 124 27.31 -18.46 4.89
CA GLN A 124 28.69 -18.19 5.32
C GLN A 124 28.77 -17.79 6.81
N GLN A 125 27.73 -17.16 7.34
CA GLN A 125 27.59 -16.86 8.78
C GLN A 125 27.23 -18.08 9.64
N ARG A 126 27.18 -19.29 9.06
CA ARG A 126 26.84 -20.58 9.71
C ARG A 126 25.45 -20.59 10.33
N MET A 127 24.50 -19.91 9.71
CA MET A 127 23.10 -19.95 10.13
C MET A 127 22.41 -21.21 9.65
N SER A 128 21.59 -21.83 10.50
CA SER A 128 20.70 -22.92 10.12
C SER A 128 19.64 -22.47 9.11
N GLU A 129 19.10 -23.40 8.33
CA GLU A 129 18.06 -23.12 7.33
C GLU A 129 16.85 -22.39 7.92
N GLN A 130 16.43 -22.77 9.15
CA GLN A 130 15.33 -22.11 9.83
C GLN A 130 15.61 -20.62 10.13
N LEU A 131 16.84 -20.27 10.53
CA LEU A 131 17.21 -18.88 10.74
C LEU A 131 17.28 -18.10 9.43
N GLN A 132 17.79 -18.75 8.38
CA GLN A 132 17.78 -18.17 7.04
C GLN A 132 16.33 -17.84 6.62
N GLU A 133 15.37 -18.74 6.87
CA GLU A 133 13.96 -18.47 6.57
C GLU A 133 13.35 -17.36 7.42
N TYR A 134 13.68 -17.26 8.71
CA TYR A 134 13.23 -16.10 9.52
C TYR A 134 13.74 -14.78 8.97
N ILE A 135 14.99 -14.74 8.52
CA ILE A 135 15.60 -13.52 7.99
C ILE A 135 15.05 -13.21 6.61
N MET A 136 15.06 -14.16 5.69
CA MET A 136 14.65 -13.99 4.30
C MET A 136 13.14 -13.74 4.18
N SER A 137 12.34 -14.67 4.71
CA SER A 137 10.88 -14.70 4.54
C SER A 137 10.14 -13.93 5.65
N GLY A 138 10.79 -13.65 6.78
CA GLY A 138 10.17 -12.97 7.92
C GLY A 138 10.55 -11.50 8.09
N MET A 139 11.81 -11.14 7.82
CA MET A 139 12.34 -9.79 8.11
C MET A 139 12.66 -9.01 6.84
N ALA A 140 13.40 -9.59 5.91
CA ALA A 140 13.70 -8.99 4.62
C ALA A 140 12.48 -9.02 3.68
N LEU A 141 11.61 -10.03 3.84
CA LEU A 141 10.42 -10.28 3.02
C LEU A 141 10.74 -10.29 1.52
N ALA A 142 11.86 -10.91 1.17
CA ALA A 142 12.45 -10.85 -0.15
C ALA A 142 12.71 -12.25 -0.75
N GLY A 143 12.77 -12.30 -2.08
CA GLY A 143 13.05 -13.53 -2.82
C GLY A 143 14.51 -13.98 -2.74
N GLN A 144 14.80 -15.14 -3.34
CA GLN A 144 16.13 -15.76 -3.28
C GLN A 144 17.26 -14.94 -3.91
N CYS A 145 16.92 -14.05 -4.84
CA CYS A 145 17.88 -13.23 -5.58
C CYS A 145 18.17 -11.87 -4.92
N VAL A 146 17.65 -11.60 -3.71
CA VAL A 146 17.93 -10.34 -3.02
C VAL A 146 19.42 -10.22 -2.72
N THR A 147 19.98 -9.04 -3.00
CA THR A 147 21.39 -8.73 -2.72
C THR A 147 21.63 -8.60 -1.22
N VAL A 148 22.88 -8.73 -0.78
CA VAL A 148 23.25 -8.46 0.62
C VAL A 148 22.91 -7.02 1.01
N GLU A 149 23.18 -6.06 0.12
CA GLU A 149 22.91 -4.64 0.39
C GLU A 149 21.41 -4.37 0.60
N ASP A 150 20.56 -4.82 -0.32
CA ASP A 150 19.11 -4.59 -0.23
C ASP A 150 18.49 -5.39 0.92
N GLY A 151 19.01 -6.60 1.16
CA GLY A 151 18.64 -7.40 2.31
C GLY A 151 18.92 -6.70 3.64
N LEU A 152 20.13 -6.14 3.82
CA LEU A 152 20.50 -5.41 5.03
C LEU A 152 19.69 -4.12 5.20
N LYS A 153 19.40 -3.39 4.12
CA LYS A 153 18.50 -2.22 4.15
C LYS A 153 17.10 -2.61 4.63
N ALA A 154 16.53 -3.68 4.07
CA ALA A 154 15.20 -4.17 4.44
C ALA A 154 15.16 -4.63 5.92
N ILE A 155 16.16 -5.40 6.36
CA ILE A 155 16.25 -5.87 7.76
C ILE A 155 16.43 -4.67 8.71
N LYS A 156 17.23 -3.67 8.36
CA LYS A 156 17.38 -2.45 9.17
C LYS A 156 16.06 -1.70 9.29
N LEU A 157 15.31 -1.54 8.18
CA LEU A 157 13.98 -0.91 8.21
C LEU A 157 13.00 -1.70 9.08
N PHE A 158 12.98 -3.03 8.95
CA PHE A 158 12.21 -3.92 9.81
C PHE A 158 12.55 -3.69 11.29
N LEU A 159 13.84 -3.78 11.66
CA LEU A 159 14.28 -3.69 13.04
C LEU A 159 14.01 -2.32 13.67
N THR A 160 14.20 -1.24 12.91
CA THR A 160 13.93 0.13 13.39
C THR A 160 12.44 0.44 13.49
N SER A 161 11.60 -0.25 12.71
CA SER A 161 10.14 -0.11 12.74
C SER A 161 9.50 -0.82 13.93
N LEU A 162 10.14 -1.85 14.49
CA LEU A 162 9.66 -2.55 15.68
C LEU A 162 9.50 -1.59 16.87
N GLY A 163 8.39 -1.73 17.60
CA GLY A 163 8.17 -0.98 18.83
C GLY A 163 7.65 0.45 18.63
N ARG A 164 7.54 0.97 17.39
CA ARG A 164 7.05 2.35 17.16
C ARG A 164 5.58 2.53 17.56
N PHE A 165 4.71 1.62 17.11
CA PHE A 165 3.26 1.65 17.38
C PHE A 165 2.74 0.33 17.98
N GLY A 166 3.63 -0.62 18.25
CA GLY A 166 3.30 -1.95 18.75
C GLY A 166 4.47 -2.91 18.60
N SER A 167 4.25 -4.19 18.88
CA SER A 167 5.29 -5.23 18.78
C SER A 167 5.68 -5.58 17.34
N SER A 168 4.89 -5.15 16.36
CA SER A 168 5.08 -5.41 14.93
C SER A 168 5.72 -4.22 14.24
N PRO A 169 6.54 -4.43 13.20
CA PRO A 169 7.09 -3.35 12.40
C PRO A 169 6.10 -2.86 11.34
N PHE A 170 4.90 -3.45 11.26
CA PHE A 170 3.95 -3.20 10.19
C PHE A 170 2.58 -2.72 10.69
N LEU A 171 1.98 -1.88 9.87
CA LEU A 171 0.60 -1.41 9.98
C LEU A 171 -0.20 -1.87 8.76
N ALA A 172 -1.47 -2.12 8.97
CA ALA A 172 -2.46 -2.32 7.92
C ALA A 172 -3.59 -1.31 8.11
N THR A 173 -4.15 -0.80 7.02
CA THR A 173 -5.28 0.13 7.07
C THR A 173 -6.56 -0.60 7.47
N LEU A 174 -7.36 0.02 8.34
CA LEU A 174 -8.75 -0.39 8.52
C LEU A 174 -9.54 -0.09 7.24
N TYR A 175 -10.54 -0.90 6.93
CA TYR A 175 -11.34 -0.80 5.71
C TYR A 175 -10.59 -1.04 4.38
N GLY A 176 -9.33 -1.47 4.42
CA GLY A 176 -8.53 -1.84 3.24
C GLY A 176 -7.64 -0.72 2.72
N SER A 177 -6.79 -1.03 1.75
CA SER A 177 -5.74 -0.13 1.24
C SER A 177 -6.27 1.10 0.49
N ALA A 178 -7.51 1.02 -0.02
CA ALA A 178 -8.16 2.08 -0.79
C ALA A 178 -8.43 3.37 0.02
N GLU A 179 -8.36 3.31 1.36
CA GLU A 179 -8.48 4.49 2.22
C GLU A 179 -7.33 5.47 2.02
N LEU A 180 -6.13 5.00 1.64
CA LEU A 180 -4.97 5.87 1.42
C LEU A 180 -5.17 6.82 0.21
N PRO A 181 -5.49 6.35 -1.01
CA PRO A 181 -5.84 7.23 -2.11
C PRO A 181 -6.98 8.21 -1.77
N GLN A 182 -8.01 7.74 -1.06
CA GLN A 182 -9.13 8.59 -0.65
C GLN A 182 -8.70 9.70 0.31
N ALA A 183 -7.82 9.41 1.26
CA ALA A 183 -7.28 10.39 2.20
C ALA A 183 -6.47 11.48 1.50
N PHE A 184 -5.63 11.13 0.53
CA PHE A 184 -4.92 12.11 -0.31
C PHE A 184 -5.88 12.88 -1.22
N CYS A 185 -6.92 12.24 -1.75
CA CYS A 185 -7.95 12.95 -2.53
C CYS A 185 -8.71 13.96 -1.69
N ARG A 186 -9.01 13.62 -0.43
CA ARG A 186 -9.61 14.54 0.53
C ARG A 186 -8.69 15.72 0.81
N LEU A 187 -7.39 15.48 1.02
CA LEU A 187 -6.42 16.57 1.19
C LEU A 187 -6.45 17.53 -0.01
N CYS A 188 -6.37 17.00 -1.22
CA CYS A 188 -6.46 17.80 -2.45
C CYS A 188 -7.76 18.63 -2.49
N ALA A 189 -8.90 18.04 -2.14
CA ALA A 189 -10.19 18.75 -2.09
C ALA A 189 -10.25 19.86 -1.03
N VAL A 190 -9.60 19.67 0.13
CA VAL A 190 -9.46 20.72 1.16
C VAL A 190 -8.72 21.93 0.59
N PHE A 191 -7.74 21.71 -0.28
CA PHE A 191 -7.01 22.75 -1.02
C PHE A 191 -7.64 23.07 -2.38
N ALA A 192 -8.98 22.98 -2.48
CA ALA A 192 -9.80 23.35 -3.64
C ALA A 192 -9.66 22.47 -4.89
N GLY A 193 -9.07 21.28 -4.78
CA GLY A 193 -9.08 20.27 -5.84
C GLY A 193 -10.50 19.81 -6.17
N THR A 194 -10.84 19.76 -7.47
CA THR A 194 -12.16 19.32 -7.95
C THR A 194 -12.12 17.87 -8.43
N TYR A 195 -13.05 17.06 -7.93
CA TYR A 195 -13.18 15.63 -8.29
C TYR A 195 -14.43 15.37 -9.11
N ILE A 196 -14.27 14.64 -10.23
CA ILE A 196 -15.39 14.23 -11.08
C ILE A 196 -15.24 12.73 -11.39
N LEU A 197 -16.11 11.91 -10.81
CA LEU A 197 -16.20 10.48 -11.11
C LEU A 197 -17.23 10.23 -12.23
N GLY A 198 -17.12 9.07 -12.90
CA GLY A 198 -18.02 8.73 -14.02
C GLY A 198 -17.83 9.62 -15.26
N ARG A 199 -16.64 10.22 -15.39
CA ARG A 199 -16.29 11.13 -16.48
C ARG A 199 -15.01 10.67 -17.16
N ASP A 200 -15.18 10.13 -18.37
CA ASP A 200 -14.07 9.65 -19.18
C ASP A 200 -13.40 10.75 -19.99
N ILE A 201 -12.13 10.54 -20.34
CA ILE A 201 -11.36 11.42 -21.22
C ILE A 201 -11.38 10.80 -22.62
N SER A 202 -11.91 11.53 -23.61
CA SER A 202 -12.04 11.05 -24.98
C SER A 202 -10.74 11.28 -25.77
N SER A 203 -10.11 12.44 -25.61
CA SER A 203 -8.87 12.77 -26.31
C SER A 203 -8.00 13.79 -25.58
N VAL A 204 -6.71 13.80 -25.87
CA VAL A 204 -5.76 14.81 -25.43
C VAL A 204 -5.44 15.77 -26.57
N ILE A 205 -5.43 17.06 -26.27
CA ILE A 205 -5.14 18.14 -27.21
C ILE A 205 -3.66 18.46 -27.13
N VAL A 206 -2.96 18.36 -28.25
CA VAL A 206 -1.51 18.58 -28.33
C VAL A 206 -1.24 19.67 -29.37
N GLY A 207 -0.28 20.55 -29.13
CA GLY A 207 0.10 21.58 -30.10
C GLY A 207 1.37 22.32 -29.70
N THR A 208 1.76 23.32 -30.49
CA THR A 208 2.87 24.20 -30.16
C THR A 208 2.45 25.24 -29.11
N LYS A 209 3.33 25.56 -28.15
CA LYS A 209 3.00 26.54 -27.07
C LYS A 209 2.58 27.92 -27.58
N GLU A 210 2.99 28.30 -28.80
CA GLU A 210 2.62 29.55 -29.46
C GLU A 210 1.12 29.61 -29.83
N ALA A 211 0.48 28.45 -30.13
CA ALA A 211 -0.93 28.35 -30.49
C ALA A 211 -1.91 28.48 -29.30
N ALA A 212 -1.42 28.45 -28.06
CA ALA A 212 -2.26 28.53 -26.87
C ALA A 212 -2.68 29.96 -26.51
N VAL A 213 -1.97 30.98 -27.02
CA VAL A 213 -2.11 32.38 -26.61
C VAL A 213 -3.22 33.11 -27.37
N GLU A 214 -3.55 32.70 -28.60
CA GLU A 214 -4.61 33.34 -29.39
C GLU A 214 -6.03 32.80 -29.06
N THR A 215 -6.16 31.55 -28.61
CA THR A 215 -7.46 30.98 -28.16
C THR A 215 -7.96 31.53 -26.81
N SER A 216 -7.26 32.50 -26.20
CA SER A 216 -7.71 33.27 -25.03
C SER A 216 -8.45 34.57 -25.39
N LYS A 217 -8.51 34.96 -26.67
CA LYS A 217 -9.14 36.22 -27.08
C LYS A 217 -10.56 36.10 -27.64
N GLU A 218 -11.07 34.89 -27.88
CA GLU A 218 -12.45 34.70 -28.31
C GLU A 218 -13.14 33.65 -27.44
N THR A 219 -13.95 34.11 -26.48
CA THR A 219 -15.29 33.61 -26.11
C THR A 219 -15.71 34.13 -24.73
N ASN A 220 -16.21 35.37 -24.69
CA ASN A 220 -17.33 35.70 -23.81
C ASN A 220 -18.58 35.36 -24.62
N GLY A 221 -19.14 34.16 -24.43
CA GLY A 221 -20.31 33.70 -25.17
C GLY A 221 -20.68 32.28 -24.78
N GLU A 222 -21.97 32.04 -24.62
CA GLU A 222 -22.62 30.87 -24.02
C GLU A 222 -22.19 29.52 -24.61
N GLY A 223 -22.28 28.48 -23.78
CA GLY A 223 -21.87 27.11 -24.13
C GLY A 223 -22.62 26.59 -25.35
N GLU A 224 -21.85 26.31 -26.41
CA GLU A 224 -22.36 25.66 -27.61
C GLU A 224 -22.05 24.15 -27.53
N ALA A 225 -23.11 23.35 -27.53
CA ALA A 225 -23.03 21.90 -27.63
C ALA A 225 -22.63 21.52 -29.06
N ILE A 226 -21.51 20.83 -29.23
CA ILE A 226 -21.07 20.34 -30.53
C ILE A 226 -21.86 19.06 -30.84
N SER A 227 -22.74 19.12 -31.83
CA SER A 227 -23.55 18.00 -32.31
C SER A 227 -22.71 17.00 -33.12
N GLU A 228 -22.87 15.71 -32.81
CA GLU A 228 -22.35 14.58 -33.57
C GLU A 228 -22.88 14.56 -35.00
N THR A 229 -22.05 14.92 -35.99
CA THR A 229 -22.19 14.43 -37.37
C THR A 229 -20.88 14.58 -38.13
N ASN A 230 -20.23 13.45 -38.38
CA ASN A 230 -19.39 13.08 -39.54
C ASN A 230 -18.16 12.28 -39.13
N ILE A 231 -18.40 10.99 -38.87
CA ILE A 231 -17.36 9.97 -38.95
C ILE A 231 -17.11 9.74 -40.44
N SER A 232 -15.97 10.23 -40.93
CA SER A 232 -15.42 9.87 -42.23
C SER A 232 -13.93 9.63 -42.06
N SER A 233 -13.58 8.34 -42.13
CA SER A 233 -12.24 7.84 -42.33
C SER A 233 -11.68 8.33 -43.66
N THR A 234 -10.86 9.38 -43.65
CA THR A 234 -9.98 9.68 -44.79
C THR A 234 -8.79 10.53 -44.33
N GLN A 235 -7.57 10.03 -44.57
CA GLN A 235 -6.40 10.89 -44.69
C GLN A 235 -6.66 11.87 -45.82
N GLY A 236 -6.82 13.15 -45.49
CA GLY A 236 -7.08 14.18 -46.48
C GLY A 236 -6.85 15.55 -45.86
N SER A 237 -5.75 16.19 -46.25
CA SER A 237 -5.46 17.59 -45.97
C SER A 237 -6.56 18.46 -46.57
N LEU A 238 -7.39 19.07 -45.72
CA LEU A 238 -8.31 20.13 -46.11
C LEU A 238 -7.66 21.47 -45.82
N ASN A 239 -7.32 22.18 -46.90
CA ASN A 239 -6.72 23.50 -46.88
C ASN A 239 -7.83 24.54 -46.72
N VAL A 240 -7.94 25.15 -45.54
CA VAL A 240 -8.73 26.36 -45.29
C VAL A 240 -7.78 27.42 -44.74
N GLY A 241 -7.84 28.62 -45.31
CA GLY A 241 -6.79 29.62 -45.27
C GLY A 241 -6.39 30.18 -43.90
N ALA A 242 -5.08 30.39 -43.78
CA ALA A 242 -4.40 31.51 -43.12
C ALA A 242 -4.72 31.87 -41.65
N SER A 243 -4.49 30.92 -40.74
CA SER A 243 -3.51 31.02 -39.64
C SER A 243 -3.31 29.60 -39.06
N SER A 244 -2.29 28.87 -39.54
CA SER A 244 -2.17 27.44 -39.22
C SER A 244 -1.56 27.21 -37.84
N GLU A 245 -2.37 27.32 -36.79
CA GLU A 245 -2.07 26.71 -35.49
C GLU A 245 -2.26 25.19 -35.61
N GLN A 246 -1.16 24.43 -35.73
CA GLN A 246 -1.22 22.96 -35.75
C GLN A 246 -1.54 22.43 -34.34
N THR A 247 -2.83 22.18 -34.09
CA THR A 247 -3.27 21.37 -32.95
C THR A 247 -3.73 20.00 -33.44
N THR A 248 -3.34 18.96 -32.71
CA THR A 248 -3.63 17.56 -33.01
C THR A 248 -4.38 16.95 -31.84
N LEU A 249 -5.39 16.13 -32.12
CA LEU A 249 -6.10 15.35 -31.11
C LEU A 249 -5.53 13.93 -31.07
N VAL A 250 -5.21 13.47 -29.86
CA VAL A 250 -4.83 12.08 -29.58
C VAL A 250 -6.01 11.39 -28.91
N SER A 251 -6.68 10.47 -29.61
CA SER A 251 -7.81 9.69 -29.06
C SER A 251 -7.32 8.64 -28.06
N LEU A 252 -8.04 8.47 -26.96
CA LEU A 252 -7.69 7.52 -25.89
C LEU A 252 -8.45 6.18 -25.98
N GLU A 253 -9.02 5.83 -27.13
CA GLU A 253 -9.82 4.60 -27.29
C GLU A 253 -8.95 3.33 -27.22
N SER A 254 -9.40 2.37 -26.40
CA SER A 254 -8.81 1.03 -26.28
C SER A 254 -9.32 0.12 -27.39
N ASN A 255 -8.70 0.17 -28.58
CA ASN A 255 -9.07 -0.74 -29.67
C ASN A 255 -8.10 -1.92 -29.80
N SER A 256 -8.50 -3.06 -29.24
CA SER A 256 -8.02 -4.38 -29.64
C SER A 256 -8.62 -4.73 -31.00
N LYS A 257 -7.92 -4.43 -32.09
CA LYS A 257 -8.17 -5.02 -33.41
C LYS A 257 -6.94 -4.87 -34.30
N GLU A 258 -6.28 -6.00 -34.55
CA GLU A 258 -5.26 -6.13 -35.59
C GLU A 258 -5.91 -5.95 -36.97
N THR A 259 -5.38 -5.01 -37.74
CA THR A 259 -5.47 -5.03 -39.21
C THR A 259 -4.10 -4.73 -39.77
N SER A 260 -3.66 -5.60 -40.67
CA SER A 260 -2.35 -5.67 -41.31
C SER A 260 -2.18 -4.68 -42.47
N GLU A 261 -0.91 -4.34 -42.75
CA GLU A 261 -0.36 -3.65 -43.95
C GLU A 261 -0.54 -2.11 -43.95
N ASP A 262 0.46 -1.25 -44.15
CA ASP A 262 1.70 -1.31 -44.94
C ASP A 262 2.91 -0.67 -44.25
N LYS A 263 4.10 -1.22 -44.51
CA LYS A 263 5.39 -0.73 -43.98
C LYS A 263 5.94 0.39 -44.86
N ASN A 264 6.12 1.58 -44.29
CA ASN A 264 7.11 2.54 -44.77
C ASN A 264 7.91 3.11 -43.59
N ASN A 265 9.24 2.96 -43.69
CA ASN A 265 10.26 3.46 -42.79
C ASN A 265 10.14 4.98 -42.59
N VAL A 266 10.11 5.43 -41.34
CA VAL A 266 10.49 6.79 -40.95
C VAL A 266 11.48 6.67 -39.79
N GLU A 267 12.63 7.31 -39.97
CA GLU A 267 13.78 7.36 -39.07
C GLU A 267 13.44 7.97 -37.71
N ASP A 268 14.20 7.56 -36.69
CA ASP A 268 14.21 8.06 -35.31
C ASP A 268 14.07 9.59 -35.23
N SER A 269 12.89 10.08 -34.81
CA SER A 269 12.67 11.50 -34.59
C SER A 269 12.85 11.86 -33.12
N VAL A 270 13.98 12.50 -32.85
CA VAL A 270 14.22 13.54 -31.84
C VAL A 270 12.95 14.02 -31.12
N VAL A 271 12.93 13.92 -29.78
CA VAL A 271 11.93 14.56 -28.89
C VAL A 271 11.80 16.02 -29.29
N ASN A 272 10.72 16.35 -30.02
CA ASN A 272 10.54 17.66 -30.60
C ASN A 272 10.02 18.59 -29.49
N ASN A 273 10.94 19.23 -28.77
CA ASN A 273 10.73 20.13 -27.60
C ASN A 273 9.74 21.30 -27.81
N LYS A 274 9.08 21.41 -28.96
CA LYS A 274 8.10 22.46 -29.27
C LYS A 274 6.64 22.04 -29.07
N THR A 275 6.36 20.73 -28.92
CA THR A 275 4.99 20.22 -28.82
C THR A 275 4.65 19.87 -27.37
N ALA A 276 3.50 20.33 -26.89
CA ALA A 276 3.05 20.16 -25.51
C ALA A 276 1.56 19.80 -25.46
N VAL A 277 1.14 19.22 -24.34
CA VAL A 277 -0.28 19.05 -24.03
C VAL A 277 -0.89 20.42 -23.73
N LEU A 278 -2.04 20.73 -24.34
CA LEU A 278 -2.77 21.98 -24.17
C LEU A 278 -4.07 21.80 -23.36
N GLY A 279 -4.53 20.56 -23.21
CA GLY A 279 -5.80 20.24 -22.57
C GLY A 279 -6.31 18.85 -22.92
N ILE A 280 -7.52 18.56 -22.46
CA ILE A 280 -8.25 17.33 -22.75
C ILE A 280 -9.65 17.64 -23.29
N ILE A 281 -10.24 16.66 -23.98
CA ILE A 281 -11.66 16.64 -24.31
C ILE A 281 -12.32 15.54 -23.48
N SER A 282 -13.38 15.91 -22.77
CA SER A 282 -14.16 14.99 -21.96
C SER A 282 -15.64 15.34 -22.05
N GLN A 283 -16.46 14.37 -22.51
CA GLN A 283 -17.89 14.55 -22.76
C GLN A 283 -18.19 15.77 -23.66
N GLY A 284 -17.43 15.93 -24.74
CA GLY A 284 -17.57 17.04 -25.68
C GLY A 284 -17.06 18.40 -25.19
N GLN A 285 -16.60 18.51 -23.94
CA GLN A 285 -16.06 19.76 -23.38
C GLN A 285 -14.53 19.77 -23.43
N ARG A 286 -13.97 20.92 -23.81
CA ARG A 286 -12.52 21.19 -23.77
C ARG A 286 -12.12 21.74 -22.42
N LEU A 287 -11.18 21.06 -21.74
CA LEU A 287 -10.59 21.49 -20.47
C LEU A 287 -9.11 21.80 -20.72
N LYS A 288 -8.68 23.04 -20.45
CA LYS A 288 -7.29 23.46 -20.62
C LYS A 288 -6.46 23.04 -19.40
N CYS A 289 -5.20 22.65 -19.59
CA CYS A 289 -4.28 22.31 -18.51
C CYS A 289 -2.83 22.63 -18.89
N GLU A 290 -2.03 23.05 -17.91
CA GLU A 290 -0.58 23.25 -18.09
C GLU A 290 0.19 21.95 -17.93
N HIS A 291 -0.22 21.11 -16.98
CA HIS A 291 0.31 19.78 -16.75
C HIS A 291 -0.83 18.76 -16.80
N LEU A 292 -0.57 17.62 -17.41
CA LEU A 292 -1.49 16.49 -17.46
C LEU A 292 -0.84 15.28 -16.80
N VAL A 293 -1.45 14.78 -15.73
CA VAL A 293 -1.02 13.55 -15.06
C VAL A 293 -2.05 12.45 -15.38
N LEU A 294 -1.62 11.34 -15.97
CA LEU A 294 -2.47 10.22 -16.35
C LEU A 294 -1.93 8.90 -15.80
N ASP A 295 -2.81 7.92 -15.65
CA ASP A 295 -2.42 6.54 -15.44
C ASP A 295 -1.71 5.97 -16.68
N ASP A 296 -0.69 5.14 -16.48
CA ASP A 296 0.16 4.58 -17.53
C ASP A 296 -0.59 3.71 -18.53
N ARG A 297 -1.78 3.20 -18.18
CA ARG A 297 -2.69 2.52 -19.11
C ARG A 297 -3.12 3.40 -20.28
N TYR A 298 -3.07 4.73 -20.14
CA TYR A 298 -3.31 5.67 -21.25
C TYR A 298 -2.06 5.91 -22.11
N GLY A 299 -0.88 5.46 -21.66
CA GLY A 299 0.41 5.68 -22.33
C GLY A 299 0.45 5.17 -23.77
N GLY A 300 -0.18 4.02 -24.03
CA GLY A 300 -0.22 3.42 -25.36
C GLY A 300 -0.88 4.29 -26.44
N ALA A 301 -1.73 5.26 -26.05
CA ALA A 301 -2.33 6.21 -26.99
C ALA A 301 -1.32 7.21 -27.57
N PHE A 302 -0.16 7.38 -26.91
CA PHE A 302 0.85 8.37 -27.31
C PHE A 302 2.08 7.77 -28.00
N ASP A 303 2.15 6.44 -28.10
CA ASP A 303 3.25 5.75 -28.75
C ASP A 303 2.96 5.59 -30.26
N SER A 304 3.71 6.32 -31.08
CA SER A 304 3.59 6.28 -32.55
C SER A 304 4.30 5.09 -33.20
N SER A 305 5.00 4.24 -32.44
CA SER A 305 5.69 3.05 -32.95
C SER A 305 5.11 1.78 -32.33
N SER A 306 4.45 0.94 -33.14
CA SER A 306 4.00 -0.38 -32.70
C SER A 306 5.14 -1.35 -32.38
N ALA A 307 6.40 -0.94 -32.61
CA ALA A 307 7.59 -1.76 -32.40
C ALA A 307 8.22 -1.60 -31.01
N ALA A 308 8.11 -0.43 -30.35
CA ALA A 308 8.76 -0.19 -29.05
C ALA A 308 8.03 -0.87 -27.87
N HIS A 309 6.74 -1.17 -28.03
CA HIS A 309 5.95 -1.90 -27.04
C HIS A 309 6.36 -3.38 -26.90
N ALA A 310 6.99 -3.98 -27.93
CA ALA A 310 7.36 -5.39 -27.90
C ALA A 310 8.59 -5.71 -27.02
N ALA A 311 9.39 -4.70 -26.64
CA ALA A 311 10.63 -4.89 -25.91
C ALA A 311 10.57 -4.50 -24.43
N THR A 312 9.49 -3.85 -23.97
CA THR A 312 9.31 -3.59 -22.54
C THR A 312 8.67 -4.82 -21.91
N ALA A 313 9.43 -5.61 -21.15
CA ALA A 313 8.90 -6.80 -20.48
C ALA A 313 7.69 -6.42 -19.62
N GLN A 314 6.48 -6.72 -20.11
CA GLN A 314 5.24 -6.53 -19.38
C GLN A 314 5.28 -7.47 -18.18
N LEU A 315 5.57 -6.90 -17.01
CA LEU A 315 5.57 -7.64 -15.76
C LEU A 315 4.12 -7.91 -15.38
N SER A 316 3.83 -9.17 -15.04
CA SER A 316 2.51 -9.59 -14.59
C SER A 316 2.59 -10.03 -13.14
N VAL A 317 1.53 -9.72 -12.40
CA VAL A 317 1.40 -10.03 -10.98
C VAL A 317 0.24 -10.99 -10.82
N SER A 318 0.55 -12.18 -10.32
CA SER A 318 -0.43 -13.19 -9.97
C SER A 318 -1.03 -12.85 -8.61
N ARG A 319 -2.36 -12.79 -8.54
CA ARG A 319 -3.12 -12.45 -7.34
C ARG A 319 -4.23 -13.44 -7.07
N ALA A 320 -4.48 -13.72 -5.80
CA ALA A 320 -5.64 -14.46 -5.37
C ALA A 320 -6.31 -13.81 -4.16
N VAL A 321 -7.64 -13.90 -4.10
CA VAL A 321 -8.46 -13.47 -2.97
C VAL A 321 -9.33 -14.64 -2.55
N LEU A 322 -9.26 -15.01 -1.28
CA LEU A 322 -10.07 -16.07 -0.69
C LEU A 322 -10.90 -15.50 0.45
N ILE A 323 -12.21 -15.77 0.42
CA ILE A 323 -13.09 -15.57 1.58
C ILE A 323 -13.15 -16.89 2.32
N LEU A 324 -12.81 -16.87 3.61
CA LEU A 324 -12.66 -18.05 4.43
C LEU A 324 -13.65 -18.01 5.61
N ASN A 325 -14.05 -19.17 6.12
CA ASN A 325 -14.77 -19.31 7.39
C ASN A 325 -13.88 -19.84 8.53
N SER A 326 -12.57 -19.94 8.29
CA SER A 326 -11.56 -20.30 9.28
C SER A 326 -10.23 -19.61 8.98
N ASP A 327 -9.45 -19.39 10.03
CA ASP A 327 -8.06 -18.92 9.94
C ASP A 327 -7.16 -20.00 9.31
N LEU A 328 -6.63 -19.72 8.11
CA LEU A 328 -5.67 -20.59 7.41
C LEU A 328 -4.21 -20.28 7.75
N LEU A 329 -3.94 -19.11 8.32
CA LEU A 329 -2.61 -18.69 8.79
C LEU A 329 -2.41 -18.91 10.30
N LYS A 330 -3.20 -19.79 10.91
CA LYS A 330 -3.05 -20.16 12.32
C LYS A 330 -1.77 -20.97 12.53
N GLU A 331 -0.96 -20.56 13.51
CA GLU A 331 0.17 -21.37 13.98
C GLU A 331 -0.35 -22.66 14.61
N LEU A 332 0.22 -23.79 14.19
CA LEU A 332 -0.15 -25.09 14.70
C LEU A 332 0.73 -25.49 15.89
N PRO A 333 0.17 -26.12 16.94
CA PRO A 333 0.97 -26.62 18.05
C PRO A 333 2.05 -27.60 17.57
N VAL A 334 3.24 -27.52 18.16
CA VAL A 334 4.29 -28.51 17.91
C VAL A 334 3.89 -29.81 18.61
N GLU A 335 3.90 -30.94 17.88
CA GLU A 335 3.60 -32.27 18.43
C GLU A 335 4.39 -32.51 19.73
N GLY A 336 3.70 -32.99 20.77
CA GLY A 336 4.30 -33.27 22.09
C GLY A 336 4.39 -32.08 23.05
N THR A 337 4.00 -30.87 22.64
CA THR A 337 3.76 -29.77 23.59
C THR A 337 2.28 -29.71 23.93
N ALA A 338 1.94 -29.74 25.23
CA ALA A 338 0.57 -29.54 25.67
C ALA A 338 0.06 -28.22 25.06
N ALA A 339 -0.94 -28.32 24.19
CA ALA A 339 -1.63 -27.14 23.68
C ALA A 339 -2.12 -26.37 24.92
N ASP A 340 -1.66 -25.13 25.10
CA ASP A 340 -2.24 -24.28 26.12
C ASP A 340 -3.70 -24.05 25.71
N VAL A 341 -4.61 -24.78 26.38
CA VAL A 341 -6.03 -24.92 26.04
C VAL A 341 -6.76 -23.57 26.10
N THR A 342 -6.12 -22.54 26.66
CA THR A 342 -6.65 -21.19 26.80
C THR A 342 -6.70 -20.36 25.51
N SER A 343 -5.96 -20.72 24.44
CA SER A 343 -5.91 -19.96 23.17
C SER A 343 -6.84 -20.50 22.07
N THR A 344 -7.64 -21.54 22.35
CA THR A 344 -8.43 -22.24 21.32
C THR A 344 -9.83 -21.68 21.09
N LYS A 345 -10.23 -20.59 21.77
CA LYS A 345 -11.65 -20.16 21.83
C LYS A 345 -11.98 -18.76 21.33
N THR A 346 -11.04 -18.02 20.78
CA THR A 346 -11.32 -16.73 20.12
C THR A 346 -10.87 -16.83 18.66
N GLY A 347 -11.75 -16.45 17.72
CA GLY A 347 -11.33 -16.24 16.33
C GLY A 347 -10.05 -15.40 16.31
N SER A 348 -9.11 -15.75 15.44
CA SER A 348 -7.89 -14.96 15.33
C SER A 348 -8.27 -13.57 14.83
N ASN A 349 -8.09 -12.60 15.70
CA ASN A 349 -8.28 -11.19 15.42
C ASN A 349 -7.05 -10.61 14.72
N GLY A 350 -7.29 -9.55 13.96
CA GLY A 350 -6.32 -8.70 13.29
C GLY A 350 -5.73 -9.26 12.00
N VAL A 351 -4.44 -8.97 11.77
CA VAL A 351 -3.78 -9.22 10.48
C VAL A 351 -2.62 -10.18 10.65
N SER A 352 -2.52 -11.15 9.75
CA SER A 352 -1.39 -12.09 9.68
C SER A 352 -0.69 -11.94 8.34
N LEU A 353 0.63 -11.81 8.38
CA LEU A 353 1.53 -11.78 7.23
C LEU A 353 2.31 -13.09 7.19
N ALA A 354 2.39 -13.72 6.02
CA ALA A 354 3.32 -14.80 5.77
C ALA A 354 4.02 -14.61 4.43
N GLN A 355 5.25 -15.11 4.31
CA GLN A 355 5.89 -15.30 3.01
C GLN A 355 6.33 -16.76 2.87
N VAL A 356 5.98 -17.35 1.73
CA VAL A 356 6.33 -18.72 1.39
C VAL A 356 6.98 -18.76 0.01
N THR A 357 7.67 -19.85 -0.30
CA THR A 357 8.29 -20.04 -1.61
C THR A 357 7.32 -20.76 -2.54
N GLY A 358 7.03 -20.18 -3.70
CA GLY A 358 6.21 -20.77 -4.74
C GLY A 358 6.91 -21.88 -5.53
N SER A 359 6.15 -22.53 -6.41
CA SER A 359 6.60 -23.66 -7.23
C SER A 359 7.77 -23.33 -8.16
N LYS A 360 7.95 -22.05 -8.54
CA LYS A 360 9.06 -21.57 -9.37
C LYS A 360 10.19 -20.93 -8.55
N GLY A 361 10.15 -21.05 -7.22
CA GLY A 361 11.15 -20.46 -6.32
C GLY A 361 10.92 -18.97 -6.01
N GLN A 362 9.85 -18.37 -6.54
CA GLN A 362 9.47 -16.99 -6.30
C GLN A 362 8.84 -16.82 -4.91
N PRO A 363 9.06 -15.69 -4.22
CA PRO A 363 8.34 -15.40 -2.97
C PRO A 363 6.85 -15.17 -3.28
N ILE A 364 5.99 -15.77 -2.45
CA ILE A 364 4.55 -15.54 -2.43
C ILE A 364 4.22 -14.91 -1.09
N THR A 365 3.67 -13.71 -1.13
CA THR A 365 3.18 -12.98 0.04
C THR A 365 1.75 -13.37 0.33
N LEU A 366 1.44 -13.61 1.60
CA LEU A 366 0.11 -13.90 2.10
C LEU A 366 -0.28 -12.86 3.15
N LEU A 367 -1.43 -12.23 2.97
CA LEU A 367 -2.00 -11.28 3.91
C LEU A 367 -3.41 -11.73 4.27
N GLN A 368 -3.63 -12.13 5.52
CA GLN A 368 -4.94 -12.52 6.02
C GLN A 368 -5.46 -11.49 7.00
N PHE A 369 -6.67 -11.02 6.75
CA PHE A 369 -7.39 -10.05 7.58
C PHE A 369 -8.59 -10.71 8.25
N ALA A 370 -8.79 -10.41 9.53
CA ALA A 370 -9.97 -10.80 10.29
C ALA A 370 -11.03 -9.69 10.32
N ALA A 371 -12.22 -10.00 10.84
CA ALA A 371 -13.36 -9.08 10.84
C ALA A 371 -13.12 -7.75 11.58
N ASP A 372 -12.28 -7.75 12.61
CA ASP A 372 -11.94 -6.57 13.40
C ASP A 372 -10.96 -5.61 12.70
N THR A 373 -10.68 -5.83 11.40
CA THR A 373 -10.04 -4.86 10.50
C THR A 373 -11.06 -4.14 9.61
N SER A 374 -12.34 -4.44 9.77
CA SER A 374 -13.45 -3.90 8.96
C SER A 374 -13.37 -4.20 7.46
N VAL A 375 -12.66 -5.26 7.07
CA VAL A 375 -12.58 -5.70 5.65
C VAL A 375 -13.48 -6.89 5.31
N CYS A 376 -14.02 -7.57 6.32
CA CYS A 376 -14.91 -8.72 6.15
C CYS A 376 -15.84 -8.87 7.37
N PRO A 377 -16.99 -9.57 7.24
CA PRO A 377 -17.92 -9.80 8.34
C PRO A 377 -17.39 -10.79 9.39
N ASP A 378 -18.03 -10.80 10.57
CA ASP A 378 -17.65 -11.67 11.68
C ASP A 378 -17.68 -13.15 11.30
N ASN A 379 -16.74 -13.92 11.84
CA ASN A 379 -16.53 -15.33 11.51
C ASN A 379 -16.16 -15.58 10.04
N THR A 380 -15.61 -14.57 9.37
CA THR A 380 -14.91 -14.72 8.09
C THR A 380 -13.52 -14.11 8.14
N TRP A 381 -12.68 -14.53 7.21
CA TRP A 381 -11.36 -13.97 6.97
C TRP A 381 -11.19 -13.71 5.49
N LEU A 382 -10.44 -12.66 5.16
CA LEU A 382 -10.05 -12.34 3.80
C LEU A 382 -8.56 -12.62 3.64
N LEU A 383 -8.21 -13.61 2.82
CA LEU A 383 -6.83 -13.98 2.54
C LEU A 383 -6.46 -13.53 1.13
N HIS A 384 -5.43 -12.70 1.04
CA HIS A 384 -4.81 -12.30 -0.21
C HIS A 384 -3.49 -13.03 -0.43
N LEU A 385 -3.24 -13.45 -1.66
CA LEU A 385 -1.96 -13.99 -2.10
C LEU A 385 -1.43 -13.16 -3.27
N THR A 386 -0.13 -12.87 -3.26
CA THR A 386 0.54 -12.05 -4.27
C THR A 386 1.90 -12.62 -4.63
N CYS A 387 2.19 -12.77 -5.92
CA CYS A 387 3.55 -12.98 -6.41
C CYS A 387 3.74 -12.42 -7.82
N VAL A 388 4.99 -12.26 -8.24
CA VAL A 388 5.32 -12.03 -9.66
C VAL A 388 5.01 -13.33 -10.41
N GLY A 389 4.23 -13.25 -11.48
CA GLY A 389 3.73 -14.43 -12.16
C GLY A 389 2.78 -14.11 -13.30
N SER A 390 2.60 -15.05 -14.22
CA SER A 390 1.81 -14.85 -15.45
C SER A 390 0.48 -15.60 -15.46
N ASN A 391 0.26 -16.53 -14.54
CA ASN A 391 -1.02 -17.24 -14.42
C ASN A 391 -1.32 -17.50 -12.94
N ALA A 392 -2.22 -16.70 -12.39
CA ALA A 392 -2.51 -16.66 -10.97
C ALA A 392 -2.96 -18.00 -10.39
N GLU A 393 -3.74 -18.78 -11.13
CA GLU A 393 -4.18 -20.09 -10.69
C GLU A 393 -2.98 -21.04 -10.57
N THR A 394 -2.17 -21.18 -11.61
CA THR A 394 -1.00 -22.08 -11.58
C THR A 394 0.08 -21.64 -10.59
N ASP A 395 0.20 -20.33 -10.36
CA ASP A 395 1.22 -19.76 -9.48
C ASP A 395 0.83 -19.88 -8.00
N LEU A 396 -0.46 -19.74 -7.65
CA LEU A 396 -0.92 -19.56 -6.27
C LEU A 396 -1.76 -20.74 -5.74
N PHE A 397 -2.47 -21.48 -6.60
CA PHE A 397 -3.30 -22.60 -6.16
C PHE A 397 -2.51 -23.69 -5.41
N PRO A 398 -1.27 -24.07 -5.79
CA PRO A 398 -0.50 -25.06 -5.03
C PRO A 398 -0.27 -24.66 -3.57
N VAL A 399 0.00 -23.38 -3.29
CA VAL A 399 0.15 -22.86 -1.93
C VAL A 399 -1.17 -22.92 -1.17
N VAL A 400 -2.28 -22.57 -1.82
CA VAL A 400 -3.61 -22.70 -1.22
C VAL A 400 -3.89 -24.16 -0.83
N GLN A 401 -3.61 -25.13 -1.71
CA GLN A 401 -3.78 -26.54 -1.39
C GLN A 401 -2.92 -26.99 -0.21
N GLN A 402 -1.67 -26.52 -0.13
CA GLN A 402 -0.75 -26.82 0.97
C GLN A 402 -1.29 -26.29 2.31
N LEU A 403 -1.84 -25.07 2.34
CA LEU A 403 -2.48 -24.50 3.54
C LEU A 403 -3.73 -25.28 3.96
N LEU A 404 -4.54 -25.73 3.00
CA LEU A 404 -5.75 -26.51 3.27
C LEU A 404 -5.42 -27.90 3.82
N GLN A 405 -4.36 -28.54 3.33
CA GLN A 405 -3.86 -29.81 3.86
C GLN A 405 -3.37 -29.63 5.30
N GLN A 406 -2.60 -28.58 5.57
CA GLN A 406 -2.11 -28.24 6.91
C GLN A 406 -3.28 -28.01 7.89
N HIS A 407 -4.32 -27.30 7.44
CA HIS A 407 -5.53 -27.04 8.22
C HIS A 407 -6.29 -28.33 8.56
N SER A 408 -6.45 -29.23 7.58
CA SER A 408 -7.19 -30.50 7.75
C SER A 408 -6.52 -31.42 8.76
N SER A 409 -5.19 -31.56 8.69
CA SER A 409 -4.39 -32.42 9.60
C SER A 409 -4.47 -32.00 11.08
N SER A 410 -4.88 -30.76 11.35
CA SER A 410 -4.95 -30.20 12.70
C SER A 410 -6.30 -30.42 13.39
N SER A 411 -7.33 -30.79 12.64
CA SER A 411 -8.68 -30.97 13.15
C SER A 411 -8.91 -32.42 13.61
N VAL A 412 -8.69 -32.67 14.91
CA VAL A 412 -8.77 -33.99 15.56
C VAL A 412 -10.21 -34.56 15.65
N GLN A 413 -11.19 -34.03 14.89
CA GLN A 413 -12.56 -34.54 14.88
C GLN A 413 -12.94 -35.09 13.51
N GLN A 414 -12.74 -36.41 13.35
CA GLN A 414 -13.37 -37.22 12.33
C GLN A 414 -14.90 -37.16 12.49
N SER A 415 -15.53 -36.21 11.81
CA SER A 415 -16.96 -36.27 11.49
C SER A 415 -17.12 -36.05 9.99
N SER A 416 -17.98 -36.85 9.38
CA SER A 416 -18.07 -37.16 7.94
C SER A 416 -18.58 -36.01 7.03
N SER A 417 -18.46 -34.75 7.44
CA SER A 417 -18.98 -33.60 6.69
C SER A 417 -18.19 -32.31 6.94
N GLN A 418 -16.86 -32.34 6.91
CA GLN A 418 -16.07 -31.11 7.02
C GLN A 418 -16.18 -30.31 5.71
N GLN A 419 -16.99 -29.26 5.75
CA GLN A 419 -17.09 -28.28 4.67
C GLN A 419 -15.75 -27.56 4.51
N SER A 420 -15.32 -27.33 3.26
CA SER A 420 -14.08 -26.60 2.96
C SER A 420 -14.04 -25.26 3.70
N PRO A 421 -12.88 -24.84 4.23
CA PRO A 421 -12.77 -23.53 4.88
C PRO A 421 -12.86 -22.37 3.88
N VAL A 422 -12.76 -22.65 2.57
CA VAL A 422 -12.86 -21.66 1.49
C VAL A 422 -14.31 -21.51 1.07
N LEU A 423 -14.86 -20.32 1.24
CA LEU A 423 -16.22 -19.95 0.83
C LEU A 423 -16.27 -19.38 -0.58
N TYR A 424 -15.23 -18.65 -0.98
CA TYR A 424 -15.08 -18.05 -2.30
C TYR A 424 -13.59 -17.89 -2.63
N SER A 425 -13.23 -18.01 -3.90
CA SER A 425 -11.87 -17.80 -4.39
C SER A 425 -11.89 -17.09 -5.75
N LEU A 426 -11.05 -16.07 -5.89
CA LEU A 426 -10.80 -15.34 -7.14
C LEU A 426 -9.30 -15.38 -7.44
N TYR A 427 -8.93 -15.74 -8.66
CA TYR A 427 -7.56 -15.69 -9.17
C TYR A 427 -7.52 -14.76 -10.37
N TYR A 428 -6.58 -13.82 -10.41
CA TYR A 428 -6.44 -12.87 -11.51
C TYR A 428 -5.00 -12.40 -11.66
N ASN A 429 -4.65 -12.01 -12.88
CA ASN A 429 -3.38 -11.38 -13.19
C ASN A 429 -3.57 -9.87 -13.36
N GLN A 430 -2.69 -9.10 -12.74
CA GLN A 430 -2.62 -7.65 -12.91
C GLN A 430 -1.39 -7.30 -13.73
N SER A 431 -1.60 -6.69 -14.89
CA SER A 431 -0.52 -6.15 -15.71
C SER A 431 0.10 -4.95 -15.02
N VAL A 432 1.43 -4.91 -14.99
CA VAL A 432 2.21 -3.77 -14.50
C VAL A 432 3.08 -3.28 -15.65
N GLN A 433 2.72 -2.11 -16.17
CA GLN A 433 3.60 -1.36 -17.05
C GLN A 433 4.48 -0.43 -16.21
N ARG A 434 5.71 -0.26 -16.66
CA ARG A 434 6.67 0.68 -16.08
C ARG A 434 7.24 1.52 -17.21
N SER A 435 6.38 2.24 -17.93
CA SER A 435 6.83 3.26 -18.87
C SER A 435 6.81 4.62 -18.17
N HIS A 436 7.99 5.17 -17.94
CA HIS A 436 8.15 6.56 -17.48
C HIS A 436 8.36 7.51 -18.65
N HIS A 437 8.41 6.99 -19.87
CA HIS A 437 8.65 7.80 -21.05
C HIS A 437 7.35 8.48 -21.47
N SER A 438 7.32 9.79 -21.30
CA SER A 438 6.28 10.64 -21.86
C SER A 438 6.81 11.31 -23.13
N PRO A 439 6.06 11.32 -24.24
CA PRO A 439 6.46 12.03 -25.44
C PRO A 439 6.37 13.56 -25.31
N PHE A 440 5.69 14.07 -24.27
CA PHE A 440 5.55 15.51 -24.02
C PHE A 440 6.08 15.88 -22.64
N SER A 441 6.79 17.01 -22.55
CA SER A 441 7.44 17.43 -21.30
C SER A 441 6.48 17.77 -20.15
N ASN A 442 5.22 18.09 -20.47
CA ASN A 442 4.17 18.41 -19.51
C ASN A 442 3.07 17.32 -19.41
N LEU A 443 3.33 16.13 -19.94
CA LEU A 443 2.54 14.93 -19.71
C LEU A 443 3.32 14.01 -18.77
N HIS A 444 2.70 13.55 -17.70
CA HIS A 444 3.30 12.69 -16.69
C HIS A 444 2.48 11.41 -16.56
N LEU A 445 3.13 10.25 -16.69
CA LEU A 445 2.48 8.95 -16.56
C LEU A 445 2.76 8.35 -15.17
N CYS A 446 1.69 8.06 -14.44
CA CYS A 446 1.67 7.39 -13.15
C CYS A 446 1.40 5.90 -13.35
N THR A 447 2.23 5.07 -12.75
CA THR A 447 2.13 3.61 -12.90
C THR A 447 1.21 3.02 -11.84
N GLY A 448 0.67 1.84 -12.12
CA GLY A 448 -0.08 1.07 -11.15
C GLY A 448 0.72 0.63 -9.90
N PRO A 449 0.06 -0.06 -8.95
CA PRO A 449 0.67 -0.47 -7.69
C PRO A 449 1.87 -1.40 -7.89
N ASP A 450 2.97 -1.08 -7.20
CA ASP A 450 4.19 -1.89 -7.24
C ASP A 450 3.99 -3.29 -6.64
N HIS A 451 4.61 -4.29 -7.26
CA HIS A 451 4.57 -5.69 -6.85
C HIS A 451 5.85 -6.18 -6.18
N GLN A 452 6.95 -5.42 -6.27
CA GLN A 452 8.24 -5.77 -5.65
C GLN A 452 8.23 -5.46 -4.16
N ASN A 453 7.59 -4.35 -3.78
CA ASN A 453 7.53 -3.91 -2.40
C ASN A 453 6.16 -4.14 -1.77
N LEU A 454 6.16 -4.56 -0.50
CA LEU A 454 4.95 -4.63 0.33
C LEU A 454 4.41 -3.25 0.70
N ASP A 455 5.28 -2.25 0.74
CA ASP A 455 4.99 -0.86 1.09
C ASP A 455 4.78 0.02 -0.17
N TYR A 456 4.65 1.33 0.04
CA TYR A 456 4.29 2.34 -0.95
C TYR A 456 5.46 3.24 -1.39
N ASP A 457 6.71 2.88 -1.06
CA ASP A 457 7.90 3.69 -1.37
C ASP A 457 7.95 4.11 -2.84
N TYR A 458 7.72 3.17 -3.76
CA TYR A 458 7.70 3.46 -5.20
C TYR A 458 6.63 4.50 -5.60
N ALA A 459 5.42 4.40 -5.02
CA ALA A 459 4.34 5.35 -5.31
C ALA A 459 4.70 6.76 -4.81
N ILE A 460 5.34 6.85 -3.65
CA ILE A 460 5.79 8.13 -3.09
C ILE A 460 6.94 8.72 -3.91
N ASP A 461 7.93 7.91 -4.27
CA ASP A 461 9.05 8.36 -5.08
C ASP A 461 8.58 8.81 -6.47
N GLN A 462 7.58 8.13 -7.04
CA GLN A 462 6.94 8.57 -8.27
C GLN A 462 6.20 9.89 -8.09
N ALA A 463 5.37 10.04 -7.06
CA ALA A 463 4.64 11.27 -6.78
C ALA A 463 5.60 12.45 -6.57
N LYS A 464 6.67 12.28 -5.77
CA LYS A 464 7.72 13.28 -5.56
C LYS A 464 8.39 13.69 -6.86
N ARG A 465 8.81 12.71 -7.68
CA ARG A 465 9.46 12.97 -8.96
C ARG A 465 8.56 13.76 -9.92
N ILE A 466 7.29 13.39 -10.01
CA ILE A 466 6.30 14.09 -10.84
C ILE A 466 6.08 15.51 -10.29
N PHE A 467 5.86 15.65 -8.99
CA PHE A 467 5.70 16.96 -8.35
C PHE A 467 6.90 17.89 -8.59
N SER A 468 8.13 17.44 -8.32
CA SER A 468 9.34 18.24 -8.55
C SER A 468 9.58 18.58 -10.03
N SER A 469 8.99 17.82 -10.96
CA SER A 469 9.03 18.17 -12.39
C SER A 469 8.02 19.26 -12.78
N MET A 470 6.91 19.38 -12.05
CA MET A 470 5.90 20.43 -12.26
C MET A 470 6.26 21.70 -11.47
N TYR A 471 6.77 21.53 -10.25
CA TYR A 471 7.03 22.58 -9.28
C TYR A 471 8.41 22.36 -8.63
N PRO A 472 9.52 22.74 -9.31
CA PRO A 472 10.87 22.41 -8.87
C PRO A 472 11.32 23.17 -7.61
N ASP A 473 10.75 24.35 -7.38
CA ASP A 473 11.10 25.23 -6.26
C ASP A 473 10.19 25.04 -5.03
N ASP A 474 9.14 24.23 -5.15
CA ASP A 474 8.14 24.03 -4.10
C ASP A 474 8.44 22.79 -3.23
N GLU A 475 8.04 22.84 -1.97
CA GLU A 475 8.13 21.71 -1.04
C GLU A 475 7.05 20.66 -1.35
N PHE A 476 7.43 19.38 -1.33
CA PHE A 476 6.50 18.28 -1.53
C PHE A 476 5.64 18.02 -0.28
N MET A 477 4.35 18.39 -0.35
CA MET A 477 3.34 18.20 0.70
C MET A 477 3.76 18.76 2.08
N PRO A 478 3.88 20.10 2.20
CA PRO A 478 4.21 20.72 3.47
C PRO A 478 3.11 20.54 4.53
N ARG A 479 3.48 20.85 5.78
CA ARG A 479 2.62 21.30 6.87
C ARG A 479 1.32 21.98 6.41
N ALA A 480 0.16 21.32 6.40
CA ALA A 480 -1.09 22.08 6.36
C ALA A 480 -1.18 22.90 7.67
N PRO A 481 -1.21 24.24 7.62
CA PRO A 481 -1.32 25.05 8.84
C PRO A 481 -2.64 24.70 9.54
N ASP A 482 -2.59 24.45 10.84
CA ASP A 482 -3.83 24.14 11.57
C ASP A 482 -4.70 25.43 11.60
N PRO A 483 -6.02 25.33 11.40
CA PRO A 483 -6.89 26.51 11.34
C PRO A 483 -6.79 27.40 12.59
N ASP A 484 -6.49 26.80 13.74
CA ASP A 484 -6.33 27.46 15.03
C ASP A 484 -4.96 28.18 15.17
N GLU A 485 -3.99 27.90 14.29
CA GLU A 485 -2.69 28.59 14.21
C GLU A 485 -2.77 29.85 13.32
N ILE A 486 -3.87 30.07 12.60
CA ILE A 486 -4.08 31.24 11.74
C ILE A 486 -4.53 32.43 12.60
N ILE A 487 -3.59 33.30 12.97
CA ILE A 487 -3.92 34.59 13.60
C ILE A 487 -4.56 35.48 12.54
N PHE A 488 -5.86 35.73 12.68
CA PHE A 488 -6.53 36.79 11.93
C PHE A 488 -6.17 38.12 12.57
N ASP A 489 -5.36 38.93 11.89
CA ASP A 489 -5.20 40.34 12.24
C ASP A 489 -6.57 41.02 12.03
N ASP A 490 -7.30 41.25 13.11
CA ASP A 490 -8.51 42.06 13.07
C ASP A 490 -8.16 43.46 12.52
N PRO A 491 -8.90 43.98 11.53
CA PRO A 491 -8.67 45.34 11.05
C PRO A 491 -8.91 46.34 12.20
N PRO A 492 -8.17 47.46 12.25
CA PRO A 492 -8.25 48.41 13.36
C PRO A 492 -9.66 48.99 13.43
N SER A 493 -10.44 48.53 14.41
CA SER A 493 -11.75 49.09 14.73
C SER A 493 -11.57 50.50 15.28
N GLN A 494 -12.33 51.42 14.70
CA GLN A 494 -12.37 52.82 15.09
C GLN A 494 -12.81 52.94 16.56
N GLN A 495 -12.10 53.80 17.29
CA GLN A 495 -12.37 54.17 18.67
C GLN A 495 -13.82 54.65 18.82
N GLU A 496 -14.59 54.00 19.68
CA GLU A 496 -15.66 54.66 20.43
C GLU A 496 -15.24 54.69 21.91
N GLU A 497 -14.97 55.91 22.38
CA GLU A 497 -14.82 56.24 23.80
C GLU A 497 -16.12 55.89 24.53
N THR A 498 -16.06 54.93 25.45
CA THR A 498 -16.93 54.94 26.62
C THR A 498 -16.09 54.79 27.87
N ASP A 499 -16.12 55.85 28.68
CA ASP A 499 -15.43 55.97 29.96
C ASP A 499 -15.91 54.93 30.98
N GLY A 500 -14.94 54.25 31.59
CA GLY A 500 -14.87 54.03 33.04
C GLY A 500 -15.91 53.11 33.70
N VAL A 501 -15.48 51.88 33.98
CA VAL A 501 -15.25 51.33 35.35
C VAL A 501 -15.34 49.80 35.30
N SER A 502 -14.19 49.13 35.49
CA SER A 502 -13.96 47.89 36.29
C SER A 502 -12.90 46.99 35.64
N GLN A 503 -11.63 47.37 35.76
CA GLN A 503 -10.55 46.38 35.86
C GLN A 503 -10.32 46.12 37.35
N GLN A 504 -10.78 44.97 37.84
CA GLN A 504 -10.11 44.18 38.88
C GLN A 504 -10.88 42.86 39.09
N GLN A 505 -10.13 41.76 39.03
CA GLN A 505 -10.48 40.40 39.47
C GLN A 505 -11.02 39.41 38.44
N GLU A 506 -10.31 39.29 37.31
CA GLU A 506 -9.98 37.97 36.75
C GLU A 506 -8.71 37.45 37.46
N MET A 507 -8.88 36.82 38.62
CA MET A 507 -7.90 35.92 39.25
C MET A 507 -8.65 34.98 40.19
N GLU A 508 -9.62 34.21 39.70
CA GLU A 508 -10.27 33.16 40.51
C GLU A 508 -10.66 31.88 39.75
N GLY A 509 -10.44 31.79 38.43
CA GLY A 509 -10.75 30.57 37.65
C GLY A 509 -9.62 29.53 37.54
N GLY A 510 -8.41 29.85 37.99
CA GLY A 510 -7.20 29.06 37.75
C GLY A 510 -6.69 28.20 38.92
N GLN A 511 -7.38 28.20 40.07
CA GLN A 511 -6.95 27.46 41.26
C GLN A 511 -7.79 26.21 41.58
N GLU A 512 -8.96 26.01 40.97
CA GLU A 512 -9.77 24.81 41.25
C GLU A 512 -9.32 23.57 40.49
N GLN A 513 -8.70 23.70 39.30
CA GLN A 513 -8.26 22.52 38.52
C GLN A 513 -6.91 21.91 38.97
N GLN A 514 -6.05 22.65 39.68
CA GLN A 514 -4.79 22.10 40.22
C GLN A 514 -4.95 21.40 41.59
N VAL A 515 -6.06 21.67 42.31
CA VAL A 515 -6.31 21.06 43.63
C VAL A 515 -6.97 19.67 43.48
N ASP A 516 -7.79 19.47 42.45
CA ASP A 516 -8.41 18.17 42.17
C ASP A 516 -7.41 17.13 41.64
N GLU A 517 -6.44 17.52 40.79
CA GLU A 517 -5.37 16.61 40.34
C GLU A 517 -4.43 16.19 41.49
N GLN A 518 -4.18 17.08 42.47
CA GLN A 518 -3.33 16.74 43.62
C GLN A 518 -4.04 15.89 44.69
N MET A 519 -5.37 15.98 44.81
CA MET A 519 -6.13 15.10 45.72
C MET A 519 -6.31 13.68 45.17
N GLU A 520 -6.47 13.51 43.85
CA GLU A 520 -6.54 12.17 43.24
C GLU A 520 -5.21 11.41 43.31
N ASP A 521 -4.08 12.10 43.15
CA ASP A 521 -2.76 11.47 43.28
C ASP A 521 -2.40 11.11 44.72
N HIS A 522 -2.90 11.86 45.71
CA HIS A 522 -2.70 11.52 47.13
C HIS A 522 -3.53 10.30 47.54
N GLN A 523 -4.77 10.17 47.07
CA GLN A 523 -5.61 8.99 47.34
C GLN A 523 -5.11 7.72 46.65
N LYS A 524 -4.54 7.83 45.44
CA LYS A 524 -3.89 6.68 44.76
C LYS A 524 -2.63 6.20 45.48
N GLN A 525 -1.84 7.11 46.09
CA GLN A 525 -0.65 6.73 46.84
C GLN A 525 -0.95 6.11 48.22
N GLU A 526 -2.04 6.50 48.89
CA GLU A 526 -2.48 5.83 50.12
C GLU A 526 -3.02 4.41 49.85
N HIS A 527 -3.78 4.22 48.76
CA HIS A 527 -4.32 2.91 48.40
C HIS A 527 -3.21 1.89 48.05
N ILE A 528 -2.10 2.34 47.45
CA ILE A 528 -0.93 1.49 47.15
C ILE A 528 -0.15 1.12 48.42
N LYS A 529 -0.13 1.99 49.44
CA LYS A 529 0.53 1.71 50.73
C LYS A 529 -0.26 0.73 51.59
N ASP A 530 -1.59 0.75 51.51
CA ASP A 530 -2.45 -0.19 52.24
C ASP A 530 -2.47 -1.58 51.61
N GLU A 531 -2.39 -1.68 50.27
CA GLU A 531 -2.20 -2.98 49.58
C GLU A 531 -0.83 -3.62 49.86
N GLN A 532 0.23 -2.81 49.99
CA GLN A 532 1.55 -3.33 50.38
C GLN A 532 1.59 -3.82 51.83
N LYS A 533 0.87 -3.18 52.75
CA LYS A 533 0.74 -3.64 54.15
C LYS A 533 -0.08 -4.92 54.32
N GLN A 534 -1.01 -5.22 53.41
CA GLN A 534 -1.76 -6.48 53.42
C GLN A 534 -1.00 -7.65 52.78
N MET A 535 0.06 -7.40 52.01
CA MET A 535 0.92 -8.45 51.45
C MET A 535 2.08 -8.86 52.38
N GLU A 536 2.40 -8.07 53.41
CA GLU A 536 3.47 -8.33 54.37
C GLU A 536 2.97 -8.83 55.75
N ALA A 537 1.66 -9.06 55.92
CA ALA A 537 1.03 -9.70 57.08
C ALA A 537 0.46 -11.07 56.70
#